data_AF-A0A5A9XEZ4-F1
#
_entry.id   AF-A0A5A9XEZ4-F1
#
_cell.length_a   1.000
_cell.length_b   1.000
_cell.length_c   1.000
_cell.angle_alpha   90.00
_cell.angle_beta   90.00
_cell.angle_gamma   90.00
#
_symmetry.space_group_name_H-M   'P 1'
#
loop_
_entity.id
_entity.type
_entity.pdbx_description
1 polymer ?
#
loop_
_entity_poly.entity_id
_entity_poly.type
_entity_poly.pdbx_seq_one_letter_code
_entity_poly.pdbx_strand_id
1 'polypeptide(L)' 'MKVSQNGTLNVTIDGAVSQTYDLMAGDAIEWKAEKNIALELSNAGGVEVEINGKPLKSLGPAGKPVSIVLDANGVRP' A
#
# COMPACT_ATOMS: atom_id res chain seq x y z
N MET A 1 4.45 -2.35 -4.94
CA MET A 1 3.23 -1.57 -5.23
C MET A 1 3.41 -0.87 -6.56
N LYS A 2 2.46 -1.01 -7.48
CA LYS A 2 2.40 -0.21 -8.71
C LYS A 2 1.27 0.80 -8.58
N VAL A 3 1.49 2.01 -9.07
CA VAL A 3 0.51 3.11 -9.00
C VAL A 3 -0.11 3.30 -10.38
N SER A 4 -1.43 3.19 -10.46
CA SER A 4 -2.20 3.40 -11.69
C SER A 4 -2.94 4.74 -11.70
N GLN A 5 -3.14 5.37 -10.54
CA GLN A 5 -3.76 6.68 -10.41
C GLN A 5 -3.08 7.49 -9.31
N ASN A 6 -3.09 8.81 -9.46
CA ASN A 6 -2.47 9.70 -8.49
C ASN A 6 -3.17 9.63 -7.12
N GLY A 7 -2.40 9.91 -6.07
CA GLY A 7 -2.87 9.93 -4.69
C GLY A 7 -1.75 10.20 -3.72
N THR A 8 -1.94 9.79 -2.48
CA THR A 8 -0.95 9.87 -1.41
C THR A 8 -0.94 8.57 -0.62
N LEU A 9 0.24 8.25 -0.07
CA LEU A 9 0.46 7.10 0.79
C LEU A 9 1.20 7.54 2.05
N ASN A 10 0.64 7.23 3.21
CA ASN A 10 1.42 7.13 4.44
C ASN A 10 1.72 5.65 4.70
N VAL A 11 2.99 5.30 4.89
CA VAL A 11 3.43 3.92 5.12
C VAL A 11 4.25 3.82 6.40
N THR A 12 3.97 2.80 7.20
CA THR A 12 4.75 2.43 8.39
C THR A 12 5.22 1.00 8.25
N ILE A 13 6.53 0.79 8.35
CA ILE A 13 7.17 -0.52 8.22
C ILE A 13 7.66 -0.96 9.59
N ASP A 14 7.21 -2.12 10.06
CA ASP A 14 7.64 -2.74 11.32
C ASP A 14 7.55 -1.81 12.55
N GLY A 15 6.59 -0.89 12.54
CA GLY A 15 6.38 0.10 13.61
C GLY A 15 7.39 1.25 13.63
N ALA A 16 8.23 1.39 12.60
CA ALA A 16 9.11 2.54 12.44
C ALA A 16 8.32 3.83 12.14
N VAL A 17 9.03 4.95 12.10
CA VAL A 17 8.46 6.27 11.75
C VAL A 17 7.80 6.20 10.37
N SER A 18 6.59 6.75 10.27
CA SER A 18 5.84 6.77 9.02
C SER A 18 6.53 7.62 7.95
N GLN A 19 6.42 7.18 6.71
CA GLN A 19 6.89 7.89 5.52
C GLN A 19 5.70 8.27 4.65
N THR A 20 5.68 9.51 4.18
CA THR A 20 4.63 10.01 3.29
C THR A 20 5.16 10.14 1.87
N TYR A 21 4.41 9.65 0.91
CA TYR A 21 4.68 9.73 -0.52
C TYR A 21 3.51 10.39 -1.24
N ASP A 22 3.82 11.29 -2.16
CA ASP A 22 2.91 11.63 -3.26
C ASP A 22 3.05 10.54 -4.33
N LEU A 23 1.93 9.90 -4.68
CA LEU A 23 1.89 8.83 -5.66
C LEU A 23 1.50 9.40 -7.03
N MET A 24 2.31 9.12 -8.04
CA MET A 24 2.02 9.44 -9.44
C MET A 24 1.78 8.18 -10.26
N ALA A 25 0.82 8.23 -11.19
CA ALA A 25 0.56 7.12 -12.09
C ALA A 25 1.82 6.73 -12.87
N GLY A 26 2.18 5.44 -12.81
CA GLY A 26 3.43 4.90 -13.35
C GLY A 26 4.49 4.59 -12.29
N ASP A 27 4.34 5.10 -11.06
CA ASP A 27 5.28 4.80 -9.98
C ASP A 27 5.27 3.32 -9.59
N ALA A 28 6.45 2.83 -9.21
CA ALA A 28 6.63 1.51 -8.63
C ALA A 28 7.46 1.63 -7.36
N ILE A 29 6.90 1.16 -6.24
CA ILE A 29 7.54 1.26 -4.92
C ILE A 29 7.63 -0.14 -4.31
N GLU A 30 8.80 -0.48 -3.79
CA GLU A 30 9.07 -1.75 -3.12
C GLU A 30 9.63 -1.50 -1.72
N TRP A 31 9.13 -2.28 -0.76
CA TRP A 31 9.64 -2.28 0.60
C TRP A 31 9.91 -3.70 1.06
N LYS A 32 10.77 -3.82 2.08
CA LYS A 32 10.99 -5.04 2.84
C LYS A 32 10.59 -4.81 4.29
N ALA A 33 9.93 -5.79 4.89
CA ALA A 33 9.49 -5.76 6.27
C ALA A 33 9.72 -7.14 6.91
N GLU A 34 10.03 -7.17 8.20
CA GLU A 34 10.17 -8.39 8.99
C GLU A 34 8.83 -8.90 9.53
N LYS A 35 7.91 -7.98 9.85
CA LYS A 35 6.65 -8.30 10.55
C LYS A 35 5.44 -7.81 9.77
N ASN A 36 5.33 -6.50 9.53
CA ASN A 36 4.13 -5.92 8.93
C ASN A 36 4.40 -4.55 8.30
N ILE A 37 3.51 -4.18 7.37
CA ILE A 37 3.48 -2.86 6.74
C ILE A 37 2.07 -2.30 6.90
N ALA A 38 1.93 -1.17 7.57
CA ALA A 38 0.68 -0.40 7.58
C ALA A 38 0.68 0.58 6.41
N LEU A 39 -0.42 0.62 5.66
CA LEU A 39 -0.63 1.50 4.53
C LEU A 39 -1.89 2.33 4.76
N GLU A 40 -1.77 3.64 4.58
CA GLU A 40 -2.89 4.57 4.55
C GLU A 40 -2.86 5.30 3.21
N LEU A 41 -3.80 4.97 2.34
CA LEU A 41 -3.91 5.48 0.98
C LEU A 41 -5.06 6.47 0.90
N SER A 42 -4.91 7.57 0.15
CA SER A 42 -6.03 8.45 -0.18
C SER A 42 -6.86 7.94 -1.37
N ASN A 43 -6.28 7.08 -2.22
CA ASN A 43 -6.93 6.46 -3.38
C ASN A 43 -6.63 4.95 -3.45
N ALA A 44 -7.47 4.14 -2.82
CA ALA A 44 -7.33 2.69 -2.71
C ALA A 44 -7.38 1.96 -4.06
N GLY A 45 -8.25 2.40 -4.97
CA GLY A 45 -8.33 1.84 -6.32
C GLY A 45 -7.25 2.33 -7.28
N GLY A 46 -6.37 3.23 -6.84
CA GLY A 46 -5.27 3.78 -7.61
C GLY A 46 -3.97 2.99 -7.53
N VAL A 47 -3.95 1.86 -6.80
CA VAL A 47 -2.75 1.07 -6.58
C VAL A 47 -3.01 -0.43 -6.74
N GLU A 48 -1.98 -1.13 -7.22
CA GLU A 48 -1.89 -2.59 -7.23
C GLU A 48 -0.77 -3.01 -6.27
N VAL A 49 -1.10 -3.90 -5.34
CA VAL A 49 -0.16 -4.36 -4.31
C VAL A 49 0.09 -5.85 -4.48
N GLU A 50 1.37 -6.22 -4.41
CA GLU A 50 1.83 -7.60 -4.36
C GLU A 50 2.59 -7.81 -3.05
N ILE A 51 2.41 -8.98 -2.43
CA ILE A 51 3.15 -9.42 -1.25
C ILE A 51 3.86 -10.71 -1.62
N ASN A 52 5.19 -10.73 -1.50
CA ASN A 52 6.01 -11.91 -1.80
C ASN A 52 5.71 -12.50 -3.19
N GLY A 53 5.51 -11.64 -4.19
CA GLY A 53 5.17 -12.00 -5.57
C GLY A 53 3.72 -12.43 -5.79
N LYS A 54 2.84 -12.34 -4.77
CA LYS A 54 1.42 -12.65 -4.90
C LYS A 54 0.59 -11.37 -4.95
N PRO A 55 -0.22 -11.16 -6.00
CA PRO A 55 -1.11 -9.99 -6.07
C PRO A 55 -2.21 -10.07 -5.01
N LEU A 56 -2.48 -8.93 -4.39
CA LEU A 56 -3.64 -8.74 -3.51
C LEU A 56 -4.89 -8.42 -4.33
N LYS A 57 -6.05 -8.70 -3.73
CA LYS A 57 -7.32 -8.16 -4.22
C LYS A 57 -7.30 -6.64 -4.11
N SER A 58 -8.19 -6.00 -4.85
CA SER A 58 -8.43 -4.56 -4.75
C SER A 58 -8.57 -4.14 -3.28
N LEU A 59 -7.81 -3.12 -2.88
CA LEU A 59 -7.82 -2.59 -1.51
C LEU A 59 -9.04 -1.72 -1.24
N GLY A 60 -9.78 -1.33 -2.29
CA GLY A 60 -10.98 -0.52 -2.20
C GLY A 60 -11.32 0.17 -3.52
N PRO A 61 -12.43 0.92 -3.56
CA PRO A 61 -12.84 1.65 -4.75
C PRO A 61 -11.87 2.77 -5.14
N ALA A 62 -11.85 3.13 -6.43
CA ALA A 62 -11.10 4.30 -6.91
C ALA A 62 -11.61 5.61 -6.25
N GLY A 63 -10.67 6.48 -5.90
CA GLY A 63 -10.91 7.77 -5.24
C GLY A 63 -11.36 7.68 -3.78
N LYS A 64 -11.32 6.48 -3.16
CA LYS A 64 -11.68 6.30 -1.75
C LYS A 64 -10.44 6.01 -0.91
N PRO A 65 -10.31 6.61 0.28
CA PRO A 65 -9.20 6.32 1.17
C PRO A 65 -9.36 4.93 1.80
N VAL A 66 -8.24 4.30 2.17
CA VAL A 66 -8.22 3.05 2.94
C VAL A 66 -7.01 3.00 3.88
N SER A 67 -7.20 2.40 5.05
CA SER A 67 -6.13 2.07 5.99
C SER A 67 -6.11 0.56 6.21
N ILE A 68 -4.98 -0.09 5.92
CA ILE A 68 -4.80 -1.53 6.06
C ILE A 68 -3.45 -1.87 6.69
N VAL A 69 -3.38 -3.04 7.31
CA VAL A 69 -2.12 -3.63 7.77
C VAL A 69 -1.88 -4.91 6.99
N LEU A 70 -0.69 -5.02 6.40
CA LEU A 70 -0.24 -6.16 5.64
C LEU A 70 0.76 -6.98 6.46
N ASP A 71 0.68 -8.30 6.38
CA ASP A 71 1.76 -9.21 6.76
C ASP A 71 2.10 -10.17 5.61
N ALA A 72 2.97 -11.16 5.87
CA ALA A 72 3.44 -12.09 4.86
C ALA A 72 2.33 -12.87 4.13
N ASN A 73 1.12 -12.94 4.69
CA ASN A 73 -0.02 -13.68 4.15
C ASN A 73 -1.08 -12.80 3.47
N GLY A 74 -1.02 -11.48 3.64
CA GLY A 74 -2.02 -10.57 3.08
C GLY A 74 -2.45 -9.47 4.02
N VAL A 75 -3.67 -8.96 3.79
CA VAL A 75 -4.32 -7.99 4.68
C VAL A 75 -4.71 -8.69 5.98
N ARG A 76 -4.30 -8.12 7.11
CA ARG A 76 -4.71 -8.60 8.44
C ARG A 76 -6.20 -8.32 8.68
N PRO A 77 -6.93 -9.25 9.32
CA PRO A 77 -8.31 -9.03 9.75
C PRO A 77 -8.42 -7.99 10.87
#